data_AF-A0A1A0K7I1-F1
#
_entry.id   AF-A0A1A0K7I1-F1
#
_cell.length_a   1.000
_cell.length_b   1.000
_cell.length_c   1.000
_cell.angle_alpha   90.00
_cell.angle_beta   90.00
_cell.angle_gamma   90.00
#
_symmetry.space_group_name_H-M   'P 1'
#
loop_
_entity.id
_entity.type
_entity.pdbx_description
1 polymer ?
#
loop_
_entity_poly.entity_id
_entity_poly.type
_entity_poly.pdbx_seq_one_letter_code
_entity_poly.pdbx_strand_id
1 'polypeptide(L)'
;MILQSAIDKHRDEQDVASWWHEGCDGSPDDYAPIAMARIVGSKIAREFGEFVTWGTFDNCREHGLTVSTPGGWTFCWYEHRNSDSIHIEGCPTREVREYGPYGGESKRDTLAEFWPETYDDVAAGLAEMIRHTIEHNTVRGDLKAIGLRHGNIERENRRQWAAGTTYQ
;
A
#
# COMPACT_ATOMS: atom_id res chain seq x y z
N MET A 1 7.26 11.97 9.54
CA MET A 1 6.92 12.96 8.48
C MET A 1 5.41 13.19 8.52
N ILE A 2 4.89 14.35 8.05
CA ILE A 2 3.45 14.50 7.78
C ILE A 2 3.11 13.86 6.43
N LEU A 3 1.84 13.53 6.18
CA LEU A 3 1.42 12.87 4.93
C LEU A 3 1.90 13.63 3.68
N GLN A 4 1.69 14.95 3.61
CA GLN A 4 2.02 15.71 2.40
C GLN A 4 3.50 15.59 2.05
N SER A 5 4.38 15.78 3.03
CA SER A 5 5.83 15.64 2.80
C SER A 5 6.24 14.22 2.39
N ALA A 6 5.49 13.19 2.80
CA ALA A 6 5.75 11.81 2.38
C ALA A 6 5.32 11.57 0.93
N ILE A 7 4.19 12.14 0.51
CA ILE A 7 3.75 12.15 -0.89
C ILE A 7 4.77 12.88 -1.77
N ASP A 8 5.23 14.05 -1.34
CA ASP A 8 6.20 14.85 -2.11
C ASP A 8 7.52 14.08 -2.27
N LYS A 9 8.05 13.50 -1.18
CA LYS A 9 9.26 12.66 -1.23
C LYS A 9 9.07 11.44 -2.14
N HIS A 10 7.92 10.78 -2.06
CA HIS A 10 7.62 9.62 -2.92
C HIS A 10 7.57 9.99 -4.40
N ARG A 11 7.03 11.17 -4.73
CA ARG A 11 7.01 11.72 -6.09
C ARG A 11 8.42 11.99 -6.61
N ASP A 12 9.27 12.59 -5.77
CA ASP A 12 10.67 12.88 -6.11
C ASP A 12 11.48 11.59 -6.30
N GLU A 13 11.29 10.58 -5.45
CA GLU A 13 11.98 9.27 -5.54
C GLU A 13 11.64 8.49 -6.82
N GLN A 14 10.41 8.64 -7.31
CA GLN A 14 9.95 8.02 -8.55
C GLN A 14 10.42 8.76 -9.81
N ASP A 15 10.96 9.98 -9.65
CA ASP A 15 11.40 10.85 -10.74
C ASP A 15 10.38 10.97 -11.88
N VAL A 16 9.07 10.97 -11.54
CA VAL A 16 7.97 10.88 -12.52
C VAL A 16 8.10 11.99 -13.56
N ALA A 17 8.47 13.20 -13.12
CA ALA A 17 8.59 14.36 -13.97
C ALA A 17 9.67 14.25 -15.06
N SER A 18 10.70 13.41 -14.90
CA SER A 18 11.76 13.28 -15.91
C SER A 18 11.34 12.47 -17.14
N TRP A 19 10.36 11.58 -16.98
CA TRP A 19 9.87 10.69 -18.03
C TRP A 19 8.39 10.87 -18.38
N TRP A 20 7.67 11.72 -17.64
CA TRP A 20 6.31 12.15 -17.99
C TRP A 20 6.37 13.21 -19.10
N HIS A 21 6.27 12.77 -20.35
CA HIS A 21 6.42 13.61 -21.53
C HIS A 21 5.07 14.01 -22.15
N GLU A 22 5.09 15.01 -23.04
CA GLU A 22 3.95 15.37 -23.88
C GLU A 22 3.51 14.14 -24.71
N GLY A 23 2.40 13.52 -24.31
CA GLY A 23 1.90 12.25 -24.86
C GLY A 23 1.37 11.28 -23.79
N CYS A 24 1.73 11.48 -22.53
CA CYS A 24 1.00 10.88 -21.41
C CYS A 24 -0.29 11.68 -21.19
N ASP A 25 -1.44 11.09 -21.53
CA ASP A 25 -2.75 11.69 -21.23
C ASP A 25 -2.95 11.77 -19.70
N GLY A 26 -3.25 12.97 -19.18
CA GLY A 26 -3.57 13.19 -17.76
C GLY A 26 -2.49 13.87 -16.92
N SER A 27 -2.72 13.95 -15.62
CA SER A 27 -1.78 14.53 -14.64
C SER A 27 -0.76 13.48 -14.17
N PRO A 28 0.49 13.84 -13.87
CA PRO A 28 1.40 12.98 -13.09
C PRO A 28 0.79 12.52 -11.75
N ASP A 29 -0.19 13.27 -11.23
CA ASP A 29 -0.92 12.89 -10.02
C ASP A 29 -1.92 11.73 -10.26
N ASP A 30 -2.20 11.41 -11.52
CA ASP A 30 -3.00 10.26 -11.95
C ASP A 30 -2.13 9.00 -12.15
N TYR A 31 -0.80 9.12 -12.10
CA TYR A 31 0.10 7.97 -12.10
C TYR A 31 -0.23 7.06 -10.91
N ALA A 32 -0.51 5.78 -11.16
CA ALA A 32 -1.11 4.87 -10.17
C ALA A 32 -0.41 4.86 -8.79
N PRO A 33 0.93 4.81 -8.68
CA PRO A 33 1.61 4.93 -7.38
C PRO A 33 1.33 6.24 -6.63
N ILE A 34 1.30 7.37 -7.35
CA ILE A 34 1.03 8.69 -6.78
C ILE A 34 -0.45 8.83 -6.41
N ALA A 35 -1.35 8.40 -7.29
CA ALA A 35 -2.79 8.40 -7.05
C ALA A 35 -3.14 7.55 -5.81
N MET A 36 -2.57 6.35 -5.72
CA MET A 36 -2.73 5.45 -4.59
C MET A 36 -2.17 6.06 -3.29
N ALA A 37 -0.93 6.58 -3.31
CA ALA A 37 -0.32 7.22 -2.15
C ALA A 37 -1.20 8.37 -1.61
N ARG A 38 -1.73 9.20 -2.52
CA ARG A 38 -2.63 10.30 -2.18
C ARG A 38 -3.98 9.81 -1.64
N ILE A 39 -4.66 8.90 -2.33
CA ILE A 39 -6.02 8.46 -1.99
C ILE A 39 -6.03 7.64 -0.70
N VAL A 40 -5.18 6.60 -0.63
CA VAL A 40 -5.07 5.73 0.55
C VAL A 40 -4.51 6.55 1.73
N GLY A 41 -3.42 7.28 1.51
CA GLY A 41 -2.79 8.10 2.53
C GLY A 41 -3.74 9.13 3.13
N SER A 42 -4.54 9.84 2.31
CA SER A 42 -5.51 10.82 2.82
C SER A 42 -6.61 10.19 3.68
N LYS A 43 -7.05 8.97 3.33
CA LYS A 43 -8.07 8.25 4.11
C LYS A 43 -7.53 7.83 5.47
N ILE A 44 -6.31 7.29 5.50
CA ILE A 44 -5.62 6.91 6.74
C ILE A 44 -5.30 8.16 7.59
N ALA A 45 -4.82 9.26 6.99
CA ALA A 45 -4.54 10.50 7.72
C ALA A 45 -5.79 11.14 8.31
N ARG A 46 -6.92 11.08 7.61
CA ARG A 46 -8.21 11.57 8.14
C ARG A 46 -8.66 10.79 9.38
N GLU A 47 -8.34 9.50 9.43
CA GLU A 47 -8.79 8.64 10.52
C GLU A 47 -7.80 8.61 11.70
N PHE A 48 -6.50 8.46 11.42
CA PHE A 48 -5.47 8.25 12.42
C PHE A 48 -4.50 9.42 12.57
N GLY A 49 -4.44 10.34 11.60
CA GLY A 49 -3.74 11.62 11.67
C GLY A 49 -2.46 11.63 12.51
N GLU A 50 -2.48 12.39 13.60
CA GLU A 50 -1.35 12.61 14.51
C GLU A 50 -0.90 11.34 15.28
N PHE A 51 -1.70 10.27 15.29
CA PHE A 51 -1.33 9.02 15.94
C PHE A 51 -0.34 8.19 15.11
N VAL A 52 -0.23 8.44 13.81
CA VAL A 52 0.65 7.68 12.92
C VAL A 52 1.78 8.53 12.38
N THR A 53 2.91 7.89 12.08
CA THR A 53 4.05 8.54 11.44
C THR A 53 4.22 8.06 10.02
N TRP A 54 4.41 9.00 9.10
CA TRP A 54 4.57 8.72 7.67
C TRP A 54 6.03 8.63 7.27
N GLY A 55 6.28 7.81 6.25
CA GLY A 55 7.54 7.72 5.51
C GLY A 55 7.28 7.24 4.07
N THR A 56 8.36 6.94 3.36
CA THR A 56 8.30 6.34 2.02
C THR A 56 8.88 4.94 2.05
N PHE A 57 8.57 4.17 1.00
CA PHE A 57 9.14 2.86 0.74
C PHE A 57 9.58 2.82 -0.73
N ASP A 58 10.79 2.32 -0.94
CA ASP A 58 11.42 2.13 -2.25
C ASP A 58 12.30 0.87 -2.20
N ASN A 59 12.03 -0.10 -3.07
CA ASN A 59 12.88 -1.29 -3.24
C ASN A 59 13.56 -1.38 -4.62
N CYS A 60 13.75 -0.25 -5.29
CA CYS A 60 14.18 -0.09 -6.68
C CYS A 60 13.13 -0.44 -7.74
N ARG A 61 12.05 -1.16 -7.39
CA ARG A 61 11.02 -1.61 -8.34
C ARG A 61 9.59 -1.46 -7.84
N GLU A 62 9.43 -1.28 -6.55
CA GLU A 62 8.17 -1.06 -5.88
C GLU A 62 8.34 0.19 -5.05
N HIS A 63 7.36 1.09 -5.13
CA HIS A 63 7.39 2.33 -4.41
C HIS A 63 6.03 2.58 -3.78
N GLY A 64 6.04 3.22 -2.62
CA GLY A 64 4.83 3.59 -1.93
C GLY A 64 5.12 4.39 -0.68
N LEU A 65 4.13 4.45 0.19
CA LEU A 65 4.27 5.10 1.49
C LEU A 65 4.37 4.05 2.59
N THR A 66 5.01 4.46 3.69
CA THR A 66 5.00 3.72 4.95
C THR A 66 4.19 4.47 6.00
N VAL A 67 3.55 3.71 6.89
CA VAL A 67 2.83 4.24 8.05
C VAL A 67 3.20 3.44 9.29
N SER A 68 3.81 4.10 10.27
CA SER A 68 4.14 3.53 11.58
C SER A 68 3.04 3.87 12.59
N THR A 69 2.57 2.86 13.32
CA THR A 69 1.49 2.96 14.29
C THR A 69 2.03 3.01 15.72
N PRO A 70 1.27 3.59 16.68
CA PRO A 70 1.68 3.60 18.08
C PRO A 70 1.62 2.19 18.70
N GLY A 71 0.92 1.25 18.04
CA GLY A 71 0.93 -0.18 18.32
C GLY A 71 2.25 -0.90 18.01
N GLY A 72 3.28 -0.16 17.57
CA GLY A 72 4.61 -0.70 17.32
C GLY A 72 4.74 -1.45 15.99
N TRP A 73 3.84 -1.22 15.03
CA TRP A 73 3.88 -1.81 13.69
C TRP A 73 4.16 -0.74 12.63
N THR A 74 4.84 -1.13 11.55
CA THR A 74 4.99 -0.29 10.36
C THR A 74 4.45 -1.05 9.16
N PHE A 75 3.60 -0.38 8.38
CA PHE A 75 3.00 -0.92 7.17
C PHE A 75 3.54 -0.19 5.95
N CYS A 76 3.50 -0.84 4.79
CA CYS A 76 3.58 -0.19 3.49
C CYS A 76 2.46 -0.70 2.57
N TRP A 77 2.16 0.09 1.54
CA TRP A 77 1.33 -0.34 0.42
C TRP A 77 1.93 0.17 -0.87
N TYR A 78 1.91 -0.68 -1.89
CA TYR A 78 2.57 -0.44 -3.16
C TYR A 78 1.94 -1.28 -4.28
N GLU A 79 2.11 -0.84 -5.51
CA GLU A 79 1.77 -1.63 -6.70
C GLU A 79 2.89 -2.63 -6.99
N HIS A 80 2.55 -3.91 -7.13
CA HIS A 80 3.52 -4.97 -7.38
C HIS A 80 3.78 -5.10 -8.88
N ARG A 81 5.03 -4.81 -9.28
CA ARG A 81 5.50 -4.66 -10.68
C ARG A 81 5.19 -5.81 -11.66
N ASN A 82 4.89 -7.02 -11.18
CA ASN A 82 4.66 -8.17 -12.07
C ASN A 82 3.18 -8.59 -12.17
N SER A 83 2.29 -7.92 -11.46
CA SER A 83 0.87 -8.29 -11.40
C SER A 83 -0.08 -7.10 -11.41
N ASP A 84 0.46 -5.87 -11.35
CA ASP A 84 -0.25 -4.60 -11.16
C ASP A 84 -1.18 -4.58 -9.94
N SER A 85 -1.19 -5.67 -9.16
CA SER A 85 -1.96 -5.78 -7.94
C SER A 85 -1.32 -4.92 -6.85
N ILE A 86 -2.17 -4.39 -5.98
CA ILE A 86 -1.75 -3.58 -4.85
C ILE A 86 -1.54 -4.49 -3.65
N HIS A 87 -0.39 -4.40 -3.01
CA HIS A 87 -0.04 -5.21 -1.85
C HIS A 87 -0.03 -4.33 -0.61
N ILE A 88 -0.48 -4.89 0.51
CA ILE A 88 -0.20 -4.35 1.84
C ILE A 88 0.81 -5.28 2.50
N GLU A 89 1.88 -4.70 3.02
CA GLU A 89 2.87 -5.38 3.85
C GLU A 89 3.06 -4.66 5.18
N GLY A 90 3.67 -5.36 6.13
CA GLY A 90 4.01 -4.77 7.41
C GLY A 90 4.74 -5.70 8.37
N CYS A 91 5.48 -5.13 9.29
CA CYS A 91 6.20 -5.84 10.34
C CYS A 91 6.21 -5.02 11.63
N PRO A 92 6.60 -5.61 12.77
CA PRO A 92 6.96 -4.82 13.94
C PRO A 92 7.98 -3.74 13.56
N THR A 93 7.80 -2.51 14.05
CA THR A 93 8.60 -1.34 13.64
C THR A 93 10.09 -1.54 13.88
N ARG A 94 10.45 -2.28 14.93
CA ARG A 94 11.85 -2.65 15.25
C ARG A 94 12.49 -3.61 14.24
N GLU A 95 11.69 -4.23 13.38
CA GLU A 95 12.11 -5.22 12.37
C GLU A 95 12.12 -4.64 10.96
N VAL A 96 11.77 -3.35 10.80
CA VAL A 96 11.82 -2.66 9.51
C VAL A 96 13.25 -2.70 8.98
N ARG A 97 13.39 -3.14 7.74
CA ARG A 97 14.69 -3.25 7.05
C ARG A 97 14.89 -2.03 6.15
N GLU A 98 16.12 -1.83 5.69
CA GLU A 98 16.46 -0.71 4.77
C GLU A 98 15.61 -0.70 3.50
N TYR A 99 15.18 -1.89 3.06
CA TYR A 99 14.37 -2.07 1.86
C TYR A 99 12.86 -2.15 2.16
N GLY A 100 12.40 -1.86 3.39
CA GLY A 100 10.97 -1.76 3.71
C GLY A 100 10.48 -2.71 4.82
N PRO A 101 9.20 -2.56 5.23
CA PRO A 101 8.60 -3.30 6.34
C PRO A 101 8.07 -4.68 5.92
N TYR A 102 8.90 -5.49 5.27
CA TYR A 102 8.54 -6.85 4.90
C TYR A 102 8.57 -7.77 6.11
N GLY A 103 7.42 -8.34 6.47
CA GLY A 103 7.30 -9.30 7.56
C GLY A 103 7.18 -10.76 7.12
N GLY A 104 7.11 -11.01 5.81
CA GLY A 104 6.89 -12.34 5.24
C GLY A 104 8.17 -13.11 4.91
N GLU A 105 8.04 -14.41 4.70
CA GLU A 105 9.15 -15.29 4.28
C GLU A 105 9.53 -15.10 2.81
N SER A 106 8.66 -14.49 2.01
CA SER A 106 8.89 -14.19 0.60
C SER A 106 8.17 -12.93 0.16
N LYS A 107 8.53 -12.39 -1.01
CA LYS A 107 7.85 -11.24 -1.64
C LYS A 107 6.36 -11.45 -1.96
N ARG A 108 5.87 -12.70 -1.88
CA ARG A 108 4.46 -13.05 -2.09
C ARG A 108 3.72 -13.30 -0.79
N ASP A 109 4.43 -13.27 0.34
CA ASP A 109 3.84 -13.51 1.65
C ASP A 109 3.29 -12.19 2.23
N THR A 110 2.44 -11.50 1.48
CA THR A 110 1.95 -10.15 1.86
C THR A 110 0.73 -10.22 2.78
N LEU A 111 0.47 -9.15 3.55
CA LEU A 111 -0.66 -9.14 4.47
C LEU A 111 -2.00 -9.17 3.73
N ALA A 112 -2.10 -8.46 2.60
CA ALA A 112 -3.27 -8.44 1.74
C ALA A 112 -2.89 -8.10 0.30
N GLU A 113 -3.71 -8.57 -0.65
CA GLU A 113 -3.59 -8.29 -2.09
C GLU A 113 -4.91 -7.76 -2.65
N PHE A 114 -4.81 -6.72 -3.46
CA PHE A 114 -5.94 -6.01 -4.05
C PHE A 114 -5.78 -5.86 -5.57
N TRP A 115 -6.90 -5.82 -6.26
CA TRP A 115 -7.00 -5.52 -7.67
C TRP A 115 -6.52 -4.08 -7.96
N PRO A 116 -5.94 -3.80 -9.14
CA PRO A 116 -5.58 -2.45 -9.54
C PRO A 116 -6.72 -1.44 -9.31
N GLU A 117 -6.35 -0.22 -8.94
CA GLU A 117 -7.28 0.92 -8.76
C GLU A 117 -8.36 0.77 -7.67
N THR A 118 -8.42 -0.33 -6.92
CA THR A 118 -9.36 -0.48 -5.80
C THR A 118 -8.85 0.20 -4.51
N TYR A 119 -8.43 1.46 -4.61
CA TYR A 119 -7.77 2.20 -3.52
C TYR A 119 -8.64 2.37 -2.27
N ASP A 120 -9.96 2.38 -2.43
CA ASP A 120 -10.91 2.45 -1.32
C ASP A 120 -10.90 1.17 -0.47
N ASP A 121 -10.84 0.00 -1.13
CA ASP A 121 -10.74 -1.30 -0.45
C ASP A 121 -9.38 -1.44 0.24
N VAL A 122 -8.30 -0.97 -0.40
CA VAL A 122 -6.94 -0.93 0.19
C VAL A 122 -6.95 -0.08 1.47
N ALA A 123 -7.55 1.10 1.42
CA ALA A 123 -7.65 1.99 2.58
C ALA A 123 -8.48 1.38 3.71
N ALA A 124 -9.58 0.68 3.39
CA ALA A 124 -10.41 0.01 4.39
C ALA A 124 -9.65 -1.12 5.09
N GLY A 125 -8.95 -1.97 4.33
CA GLY A 125 -8.13 -3.04 4.89
C GLY A 125 -6.98 -2.51 5.75
N LEU A 126 -6.25 -1.49 5.25
CA LEU A 126 -5.16 -0.86 6.00
C LEU A 126 -5.65 -0.19 7.28
N ALA A 127 -6.81 0.49 7.24
CA ALA A 127 -7.38 1.13 8.42
C ALA A 127 -7.74 0.11 9.51
N GLU A 128 -8.33 -1.02 9.14
CA GLU A 128 -8.63 -2.09 10.10
C GLU A 128 -7.35 -2.69 10.71
N MET A 129 -6.31 -2.92 9.89
CA MET A 129 -5.00 -3.37 10.39
C MET A 129 -4.39 -2.39 11.38
N ILE A 130 -4.34 -1.09 11.03
CA ILE A 130 -3.81 -0.04 11.91
C ILE A 130 -4.59 -0.01 13.23
N ARG A 131 -5.92 0.02 13.17
CA ARG A 131 -6.78 0.03 14.36
C ARG A 131 -6.50 -1.19 15.25
N HIS A 132 -6.41 -2.38 14.66
CA HIS A 132 -6.10 -3.59 15.40
C HIS A 132 -4.74 -3.51 16.12
N THR A 133 -3.71 -2.92 15.49
CA THR A 133 -2.41 -2.72 16.14
C THR A 133 -2.46 -1.79 17.34
N ILE A 134 -3.37 -0.83 17.33
CA ILE A 134 -3.55 0.14 18.42
C ILE A 134 -4.33 -0.48 19.58
N GLU A 135 -5.36 -1.28 19.27
CA GLU A 135 -6.31 -1.80 20.26
C GLU A 135 -5.88 -3.13 20.88
N HIS A 136 -5.00 -3.88 20.21
CA HIS A 136 -4.65 -5.25 20.59
C HIS A 136 -3.15 -5.51 20.54
N ASN A 137 -2.72 -6.49 21.34
CA ASN A 137 -1.37 -7.05 21.23
C ASN A 137 -1.28 -7.90 19.95
N THR A 138 -1.00 -7.23 18.84
CA THR A 138 -1.13 -7.77 17.50
C THR A 138 0.04 -8.65 17.10
N VAL A 139 -0.27 -9.80 16.50
CA VAL A 139 0.70 -10.64 15.78
C VAL A 139 0.40 -10.64 14.27
N ARG A 140 1.39 -11.02 13.45
CA ARG A 140 1.25 -11.06 11.98
C ARG A 140 0.05 -11.90 11.53
N GLY A 141 -0.25 -12.99 12.24
CA GLY A 141 -1.39 -13.86 11.95
C GLY A 141 -2.74 -13.14 12.01
N ASP A 142 -2.92 -12.20 12.94
CA ASP A 142 -4.15 -11.41 13.05
C ASP A 142 -4.31 -10.49 11.84
N LEU A 143 -3.22 -9.85 11.42
CA LEU A 143 -3.18 -8.95 10.27
C LEU A 143 -3.42 -9.70 8.96
N LYS A 144 -2.88 -10.91 8.82
CA LYS A 144 -3.20 -11.83 7.71
C LYS A 144 -4.68 -12.17 7.68
N ALA A 145 -5.29 -12.45 8.83
CA ALA A 145 -6.72 -12.73 8.91
C ALA A 145 -7.58 -11.52 8.51
N ILE A 146 -7.16 -10.29 8.87
CA ILE A 146 -7.78 -9.05 8.38
C ILE A 146 -7.62 -8.94 6.86
N GLY A 147 -6.40 -9.13 6.36
CA GLY A 147 -6.10 -9.02 4.94
C GLY A 147 -6.87 -9.99 4.06
N LEU A 148 -7.09 -11.23 4.52
CA LEU A 148 -7.93 -12.20 3.83
C LEU A 148 -9.40 -11.79 3.72
N ARG A 149 -9.92 -10.98 4.65
CA ARG A 149 -11.31 -10.48 4.59
C ARG A 149 -11.47 -9.32 3.61
N HIS A 150 -10.44 -8.47 3.50
CA HIS A 150 -10.48 -7.24 2.70
C HIS A 150 -9.93 -7.41 1.29
N GLY A 151 -8.90 -8.23 1.13
CA GLY A 151 -8.26 -8.51 -0.16
C GLY A 151 -9.29 -8.97 -1.18
N ASN A 152 -9.24 -8.38 -2.38
CA ASN A 152 -10.24 -8.60 -3.42
C ASN A 152 -9.67 -9.23 -4.69
N ILE A 153 -8.34 -9.47 -4.76
CA ILE A 153 -7.66 -9.92 -5.98
C ILE A 153 -8.25 -11.22 -6.55
N GLU A 154 -8.53 -12.23 -5.71
CA GLU A 154 -9.09 -13.50 -6.14
C GLU A 154 -10.55 -13.39 -6.59
N ARG A 155 -11.31 -12.49 -5.95
CA ARG A 155 -12.71 -12.21 -6.31
C ARG A 155 -12.77 -11.55 -7.68
N GLU A 156 -11.95 -10.53 -7.92
CA GLU A 156 -11.91 -9.84 -9.21
C GLU A 156 -11.33 -10.74 -10.31
N ASN A 157 -10.29 -11.53 -10.04
CA ASN A 157 -9.78 -12.53 -10.98
C ASN A 157 -10.87 -13.50 -11.45
N ARG A 158 -11.68 -14.03 -10.53
CA ARG A 158 -12.81 -14.91 -10.88
C ARG A 158 -13.86 -14.19 -11.72
N ARG A 159 -14.12 -12.92 -11.43
CA ARG A 159 -15.07 -12.10 -12.17
C ARG A 159 -14.60 -11.85 -13.60
N GLN A 160 -13.33 -11.50 -13.80
CA GLN A 160 -12.72 -11.30 -15.12
C GLN A 160 -12.74 -12.59 -15.94
N TRP A 161 -12.38 -13.71 -15.31
CA TRP A 161 -12.46 -15.03 -15.96
C TRP A 161 -13.89 -15.36 -16.40
N ALA A 162 -14.88 -15.14 -15.53
CA ALA A 162 -16.29 -15.38 -15.84
C ALA A 162 -16.83 -14.42 -16.93
N ALA A 163 -16.28 -13.22 -17.04
CA ALA A 163 -16.61 -12.24 -18.07
C ALA A 163 -15.96 -12.55 -19.44
N GLY A 164 -15.13 -13.59 -19.53
CA GLY A 164 -14.40 -13.94 -20.75
C GLY A 164 -13.21 -13.01 -21.03
N THR A 165 -12.83 -12.16 -20.08
CA THR A 165 -11.70 -11.26 -20.19
C THR A 165 -10.44 -11.99 -19.77
N THR A 166 -9.68 -12.50 -20.75
CA THR A 166 -8.31 -12.98 -20.51
C THR A 166 -7.38 -11.78 -20.61
N TYR A 167 -6.81 -11.33 -19.49
CA TYR A 167 -5.61 -10.50 -19.53
C TYR A 167 -4.45 -11.41 -19.99
N GLN A 168 -3.83 -11.07 -21.12
CA GLN A 168 -2.54 -11.61 -21.57
C GLN A 168 -1.41 -10.79 -20.96
#